data_AF-A0A2K8P5R9-F1
#
_entry.id   AF-A0A2K8P5R9-F1
#
_cell.length_a   1.000
_cell.length_b   1.000
_cell.length_c   1.000
_cell.angle_alpha   90.00
_cell.angle_beta   90.00
_cell.angle_gamma   90.00
#
_symmetry.space_group_name_H-M   'P 1'
#
loop_
_entity.id
_entity.type
_entity.pdbx_description
1 polymer ?
#
loop_
_entity_poly.entity_id
_entity_poly.type
_entity_poly.pdbx_seq_one_letter_code
_entity_poly.pdbx_strand_id
1 'polypeptide(L)'
;MKLSINKYKHLMKSSITKLKFQDDLPQEIKFKFNVFNPLIDGIIFATSVLFVPLIVLIILKFTVNTSSVEDTQSIINLVFVSVQIICSAIGCFVLYKRDNELFTRTNAFGIYAFIVLPFLFVIILGSLFLALSGWNSKSNLVATQFVLMSLQIIAEIVVGIILFIKVPFLKDRIFWTLKKEWKKVLVVVLFMTIILFGASFGLSFIEVETSNQSALEEIYKNSSITVKIFYSILLFIFSVIVAPIVEELAFRDSIFTGTGNKWFAMIVSSLAFAMVHVGMGDVQNIYIYLIPGIILSATFIYTEGNVTYSWLVHLGSNLITFILMIAGRN
;
A
#
# COMPACT_ATOMS: atom_id res chain seq x y z
N MET A 1 -50.50 -4.85 17.10
CA MET A 1 -49.23 -4.09 17.00
C MET A 1 -47.98 -4.93 17.33
N LYS A 2 -47.94 -5.76 18.38
CA LYS A 2 -46.78 -6.66 18.68
C LYS A 2 -46.50 -7.75 17.62
N LEU A 3 -47.52 -8.23 16.91
CA LEU A 3 -47.39 -9.30 15.90
C LEU A 3 -46.74 -8.84 14.57
N SER A 4 -46.87 -7.56 14.17
CA SER A 4 -46.23 -7.07 12.94
C SER A 4 -44.72 -6.82 13.14
N ILE A 5 -44.31 -6.39 14.33
CA ILE A 5 -42.91 -6.08 14.67
C ILE A 5 -42.02 -7.34 14.58
N ASN A 6 -42.52 -8.50 15.01
CA ASN A 6 -41.75 -9.76 14.91
C ASN A 6 -41.56 -10.23 13.46
N LYS A 7 -42.54 -9.99 12.57
CA LYS A 7 -42.45 -10.34 11.15
C LYS A 7 -41.41 -9.47 10.43
N TYR A 8 -41.35 -8.17 10.74
CA TYR A 8 -40.31 -7.26 10.22
C TYR A 8 -38.91 -7.59 10.75
N LYS A 9 -38.80 -7.98 12.04
CA LYS A 9 -37.53 -8.40 12.64
C LYS A 9 -36.98 -9.66 11.97
N HIS A 10 -37.84 -10.62 11.61
CA HIS A 10 -37.44 -11.84 10.91
C HIS A 10 -37.08 -11.60 9.44
N LEU A 11 -37.79 -10.69 8.76
CA LEU A 11 -37.49 -10.28 7.38
C LEU A 11 -36.14 -9.54 7.30
N MET A 12 -35.91 -8.55 8.17
CA MET A 12 -34.62 -7.87 8.27
C MET A 12 -33.49 -8.82 8.63
N LYS A 13 -33.69 -9.73 9.60
CA LYS A 13 -32.66 -10.70 9.97
C LYS A 13 -32.30 -11.64 8.82
N SER A 14 -33.28 -12.02 7.97
CA SER A 14 -33.05 -12.85 6.79
C SER A 14 -32.42 -12.09 5.60
N SER A 15 -32.70 -10.79 5.44
CA SER A 15 -32.04 -9.98 4.41
C SER A 15 -30.61 -9.64 4.80
N ILE A 16 -30.34 -9.40 6.09
CA ILE A 16 -29.00 -9.14 6.63
C ILE A 16 -28.11 -10.40 6.52
N THR A 17 -28.64 -11.60 6.72
CA THR A 17 -27.87 -12.84 6.45
C THR A 17 -27.64 -13.10 4.97
N LYS A 18 -28.55 -12.67 4.08
CA LYS A 18 -28.34 -12.73 2.62
C LYS A 18 -27.38 -11.66 2.08
N LEU A 19 -27.11 -10.60 2.84
CA LEU A 19 -26.20 -9.51 2.48
C LEU A 19 -24.75 -9.72 2.94
N LYS A 20 -24.46 -10.80 3.67
CA LYS A 20 -23.08 -11.13 4.00
C LYS A 20 -22.40 -11.71 2.76
N PHE A 21 -21.34 -11.05 2.32
CA PHE A 21 -20.42 -11.62 1.34
C PHE A 21 -19.95 -12.98 1.87
N GLN A 22 -20.12 -14.02 1.05
CA GLN A 22 -19.60 -15.35 1.31
C GLN A 22 -18.91 -15.80 0.02
N ASP A 23 -17.61 -16.04 0.12
CA ASP A 23 -16.87 -16.65 -0.97
C ASP A 23 -17.08 -18.17 -1.00
N ASP A 24 -17.01 -18.72 -2.21
CA ASP A 24 -17.15 -20.15 -2.51
C ASP A 24 -15.79 -20.87 -2.46
N LEU A 25 -14.80 -20.29 -1.78
CA LEU A 25 -13.45 -20.85 -1.69
C LEU A 25 -13.39 -21.99 -0.65
N PRO A 26 -12.57 -23.04 -0.90
CA PRO A 26 -12.24 -24.03 0.12
C PRO A 26 -11.66 -23.40 1.39
N GLN A 27 -12.02 -23.94 2.56
CA GLN A 27 -11.67 -23.35 3.87
C GLN A 27 -10.16 -23.27 4.10
N GLU A 28 -9.41 -24.20 3.53
CA GLU A 28 -7.95 -24.28 3.61
C GLU A 28 -7.23 -23.13 2.90
N ILE A 29 -7.84 -22.54 1.86
CA ILE A 29 -7.23 -21.43 1.11
C ILE A 29 -7.73 -20.05 1.58
N LYS A 30 -8.78 -20.00 2.40
CA LYS A 30 -9.32 -18.75 2.96
C LYS A 30 -8.30 -18.05 3.86
N PHE A 31 -8.37 -16.72 3.88
CA PHE A 31 -7.56 -15.91 4.78
C PHE A 31 -8.01 -16.08 6.23
N LYS A 32 -7.07 -15.95 7.17
CA LYS A 32 -7.32 -16.12 8.60
C LYS A 32 -6.93 -14.83 9.34
N PHE A 33 -7.91 -14.13 9.90
CA PHE A 33 -7.70 -12.83 10.57
C PHE A 33 -7.09 -12.92 11.98
N ASN A 34 -7.14 -14.08 12.63
CA ASN A 34 -6.76 -14.23 14.05
C ASN A 34 -5.61 -15.26 14.18
N VAL A 35 -4.58 -15.10 13.35
CA VAL A 35 -3.42 -16.02 13.36
C VAL A 35 -2.46 -15.69 14.51
N PHE A 36 -2.21 -14.41 14.75
CA PHE A 36 -1.36 -13.91 15.83
C PHE A 36 -2.19 -13.45 17.03
N ASN A 37 -1.59 -13.43 18.23
CA ASN A 37 -2.26 -12.87 19.41
C ASN A 37 -2.32 -11.34 19.31
N PRO A 38 -3.51 -10.73 19.21
CA PRO A 38 -3.61 -9.30 18.95
C PRO A 38 -3.09 -8.42 20.09
N LEU A 39 -3.12 -8.90 21.33
CA LEU A 39 -2.71 -8.11 22.51
C LEU A 39 -1.20 -8.06 22.72
N ILE A 40 -0.46 -9.03 22.17
CA ILE A 40 1.00 -9.10 22.34
C ILE A 40 1.65 -8.86 20.99
N ASP A 41 1.42 -9.80 20.08
CA ASP A 41 2.02 -9.89 18.76
C ASP A 41 1.56 -8.73 17.90
N GLY A 42 0.25 -8.48 17.92
CA GLY A 42 -0.35 -7.40 17.16
C GLY A 42 0.10 -6.03 17.64
N ILE A 43 0.30 -5.85 18.95
CA ILE A 43 0.88 -4.61 19.50
C ILE A 43 2.34 -4.45 19.09
N ILE A 44 3.16 -5.51 19.22
CA ILE A 44 4.57 -5.48 18.78
C ILE A 44 4.64 -5.11 17.29
N PHE A 45 3.82 -5.77 16.47
CA PHE A 45 3.75 -5.55 15.03
C PHE A 45 3.32 -4.12 14.68
N ALA A 46 2.22 -3.63 15.27
CA ALA A 46 1.73 -2.28 15.01
C ALA A 46 2.71 -1.21 15.52
N THR A 47 3.40 -1.48 16.64
CA THR A 47 4.38 -0.56 17.21
C THR A 47 5.60 -0.40 16.31
N SER A 48 6.13 -1.51 15.79
CA SER A 48 7.31 -1.51 14.92
C SER A 48 7.03 -0.94 13.53
N VAL A 49 5.87 -1.25 12.94
CA VAL A 49 5.52 -0.85 11.57
C VAL A 49 4.91 0.55 11.52
N LEU A 50 4.14 0.95 12.54
CA LEU A 50 3.33 2.16 12.52
C LEU A 50 3.63 3.13 13.65
N PHE A 51 3.36 2.76 14.91
CA PHE A 51 3.24 3.77 15.97
C PHE A 51 4.55 4.50 16.26
N VAL A 52 5.68 3.79 16.34
CA VAL A 52 6.97 4.45 16.59
C VAL A 52 7.36 5.35 15.41
N PRO A 53 7.35 4.87 14.14
CA PRO A 53 7.58 5.75 12.99
C PRO A 53 6.65 6.97 12.92
N LEU A 54 5.35 6.78 13.19
CA LEU A 54 4.36 7.86 13.19
C LEU A 54 4.64 8.92 14.24
N ILE A 55 4.92 8.51 15.48
CA ILE A 55 5.25 9.44 16.57
C ILE A 55 6.50 10.24 16.22
N VAL A 56 7.53 9.58 15.67
CA VAL A 56 8.75 10.26 15.23
C VAL A 56 8.45 11.25 14.11
N LEU A 57 7.66 10.87 13.11
CA LEU A 57 7.27 11.77 12.01
C LEU A 57 6.56 13.03 12.53
N ILE A 58 5.64 12.88 13.49
CA ILE A 58 4.93 13.98 14.14
C ILE A 58 5.93 14.89 14.87
N ILE A 59 6.82 14.32 15.69
CA ILE A 59 7.84 15.09 16.42
C ILE A 59 8.69 15.89 15.43
N LEU A 60 9.24 15.23 14.41
CA LEU A 60 10.11 15.85 13.40
C LEU A 60 9.42 17.02 12.69
N LYS A 61 8.13 16.87 12.35
CA LYS A 61 7.35 17.93 11.69
C LYS A 61 7.25 19.20 12.53
N PHE A 62 7.24 19.10 13.86
CA PHE A 62 7.14 20.25 14.77
C PHE A 62 8.48 20.74 15.31
N THR A 63 9.55 19.93 15.23
CA THR A 63 10.86 20.29 15.79
C THR A 63 11.89 20.71 14.74
N VAL A 64 11.83 20.16 13.52
CA VAL A 64 12.80 20.47 12.47
C VAL A 64 12.31 21.70 11.71
N ASN A 65 13.07 22.79 11.81
CA ASN A 65 12.84 24.01 11.05
C ASN A 65 14.20 24.51 10.53
N THR A 66 14.42 24.44 9.22
CA THR A 66 15.63 24.96 8.59
C THR A 66 15.32 26.19 7.75
N SER A 67 16.36 26.81 7.20
CA SER A 67 16.25 28.04 6.40
C SER A 67 15.43 27.85 5.12
N SER A 68 15.29 26.62 4.62
CA SER A 68 14.51 26.30 3.42
C SER A 68 13.50 25.17 3.67
N VAL A 69 12.40 25.18 2.92
CA VAL A 69 11.38 24.13 2.99
C VAL A 69 11.92 22.79 2.48
N GLU A 70 12.71 22.81 1.41
CA GLU A 70 13.32 21.63 0.80
C GLU A 70 14.31 20.94 1.75
N ASP A 71 15.16 21.70 2.44
CA ASP A 71 16.10 21.14 3.42
C ASP A 71 15.35 20.54 4.62
N THR A 72 14.31 21.22 5.08
CA THR A 72 13.45 20.74 6.17
C THR A 72 12.82 19.40 5.81
N GLN A 73 12.21 19.29 4.62
CA GLN A 73 11.61 18.04 4.13
C GLN A 73 12.66 16.93 4.00
N SER A 74 13.81 17.24 3.41
CA SER A 74 14.90 16.27 3.21
C SER A 74 15.40 15.67 4.52
N ILE A 75 15.59 16.49 5.56
CA ILE A 75 15.99 16.02 6.90
C ILE A 75 14.90 15.16 7.54
N ILE A 76 13.64 15.62 7.49
CA ILE A 76 12.51 14.85 8.02
C ILE A 76 12.45 13.46 7.37
N ASN A 77 12.57 13.39 6.05
CA ASN A 77 12.51 12.13 5.30
C ASN A 77 13.66 11.20 5.66
N LEU A 78 14.88 11.73 5.71
CA LEU A 78 16.06 10.93 6.06
C LEU A 78 15.92 10.30 7.45
N VAL A 79 15.51 11.08 8.45
CA VAL A 79 15.35 10.57 9.82
C VAL A 79 14.16 9.62 9.92
N PHE A 80 13.02 9.98 9.32
CA PHE A 80 11.81 9.14 9.32
C PHE A 80 12.07 7.78 8.68
N VAL A 81 12.63 7.73 7.48
CA VAL A 81 12.94 6.48 6.77
C VAL A 81 13.93 5.64 7.57
N SER A 82 14.96 6.26 8.15
CA SER A 82 15.94 5.56 8.99
C SER A 82 15.28 4.90 10.21
N VAL A 83 14.41 5.64 10.91
CA VAL A 83 13.62 5.11 12.03
C VAL A 83 12.69 4.00 11.56
N GLN A 84 11.99 4.16 10.44
CA GLN A 84 11.08 3.16 9.90
C GLN A 84 11.80 1.85 9.59
N ILE A 85 13.00 1.90 8.99
CA ILE A 85 13.85 0.73 8.71
C ILE A 85 14.31 0.08 10.02
N ILE A 86 14.84 0.84 10.97
CA ILE A 86 15.35 0.31 12.25
C ILE A 86 14.21 -0.34 13.04
N CYS A 87 13.07 0.34 13.19
CA CYS A 87 11.90 -0.20 13.89
C CYS A 87 11.37 -1.46 13.21
N SER A 88 11.30 -1.48 11.88
CA SER A 88 10.89 -2.64 11.10
C SER A 88 11.84 -3.83 11.28
N ALA A 89 13.15 -3.59 11.26
CA ALA A 89 14.15 -4.63 11.49
C ALA A 89 14.06 -5.22 12.90
N ILE A 90 13.91 -4.37 13.93
CA ILE A 90 13.74 -4.79 15.33
C ILE A 90 12.43 -5.58 15.49
N GLY A 91 11.32 -5.06 14.98
CA GLY A 91 10.01 -5.73 15.05
C GLY A 91 10.01 -7.11 14.37
N CYS A 92 10.60 -7.19 13.18
CA CYS A 92 10.80 -8.44 12.45
C CYS A 92 11.61 -9.45 13.29
N PHE A 93 12.74 -9.02 13.86
CA PHE A 93 13.58 -9.87 14.71
C PHE A 93 12.85 -10.35 15.98
N VAL A 94 12.16 -9.45 16.68
CA VAL A 94 11.42 -9.79 17.91
C VAL A 94 10.31 -10.80 17.63
N LEU A 95 9.50 -10.58 16.58
CA LEU A 95 8.43 -11.51 16.22
C LEU A 95 8.98 -12.86 15.75
N TYR A 96 10.05 -12.87 14.96
CA TYR A 96 10.73 -14.10 14.57
C TYR A 96 11.25 -14.89 15.76
N LYS A 97 11.82 -14.23 16.77
CA LYS A 97 12.32 -14.88 17.98
C LYS A 97 11.22 -15.43 18.88
N ARG A 98 10.05 -14.81 18.88
CA ARG A 98 8.95 -15.19 19.76
C ARG A 98 8.19 -16.41 19.23
N ASP A 99 7.94 -16.46 17.92
CA ASP A 99 7.31 -17.61 17.28
C ASP A 99 7.84 -17.74 15.84
N ASN A 100 8.96 -18.46 15.69
CA ASN A 100 9.64 -18.59 14.41
C ASN A 100 8.80 -19.38 13.40
N GLU A 101 8.07 -20.41 13.84
CA GLU A 101 7.28 -21.27 12.98
C GLU A 101 6.09 -20.49 12.41
N LEU A 102 5.34 -19.79 13.27
CA LEU A 102 4.23 -18.96 12.83
C LEU A 102 4.71 -17.81 11.93
N PHE A 103 5.79 -17.12 12.31
CA PHE A 103 6.31 -16.00 11.53
C PHE A 103 6.87 -16.40 10.16
N THR A 104 7.47 -17.59 10.06
CA THR A 104 8.01 -18.08 8.78
C THR A 104 6.94 -18.65 7.86
N ARG A 105 5.87 -19.24 8.42
CA ARG A 105 4.76 -19.82 7.65
C ARG A 105 3.65 -18.84 7.27
N THR A 106 3.71 -17.60 7.76
CA THR A 106 2.68 -16.59 7.50
C THR A 106 3.25 -15.41 6.73
N ASN A 107 2.35 -14.57 6.23
CA ASN A 107 2.75 -13.35 5.55
C ASN A 107 3.13 -12.19 6.49
N ALA A 108 3.23 -12.39 7.81
CA ALA A 108 3.59 -11.29 8.72
C ALA A 108 4.96 -10.65 8.38
N PHE A 109 5.86 -11.41 7.76
CA PHE A 109 7.13 -10.90 7.25
C PHE A 109 6.98 -9.86 6.13
N GLY A 110 5.88 -9.88 5.38
CA GLY A 110 5.82 -9.21 4.09
C GLY A 110 5.90 -7.70 4.15
N ILE A 111 5.27 -7.06 5.16
CA ILE A 111 5.40 -5.62 5.34
C ILE A 111 6.82 -5.21 5.73
N TYR A 112 7.54 -6.04 6.49
CA TYR A 112 8.94 -5.77 6.85
C TYR A 112 9.84 -5.86 5.63
N ALA A 113 9.61 -6.85 4.76
CA ALA A 113 10.31 -6.96 3.48
C ALA A 113 10.03 -5.76 2.58
N PHE A 114 8.76 -5.34 2.50
CA PHE A 114 8.33 -4.18 1.73
C PHE A 114 8.96 -2.86 2.23
N ILE A 115 9.12 -2.68 3.54
CA ILE A 115 9.74 -1.48 4.10
C ILE A 115 11.27 -1.51 3.98
N VAL A 116 11.91 -2.67 4.11
CA VAL A 116 13.38 -2.72 4.19
C VAL A 116 14.05 -2.95 2.84
N LEU A 117 13.53 -3.88 2.03
CA LEU A 117 14.24 -4.33 0.82
C LEU A 117 14.29 -3.27 -0.28
N PRO A 118 13.19 -2.57 -0.65
CA PRO A 118 13.25 -1.52 -1.66
C PRO A 118 14.23 -0.41 -1.31
N PHE A 119 14.23 0.04 -0.05
CA PHE A 119 15.16 1.07 0.41
C PHE A 119 16.61 0.62 0.32
N LEU A 120 16.95 -0.57 0.84
CA LEU A 120 18.31 -1.08 0.74
C LEU A 120 18.74 -1.24 -0.73
N PHE A 121 17.85 -1.74 -1.57
CA PHE A 121 18.13 -1.97 -2.99
C PHE A 121 18.37 -0.65 -3.74
N VAL A 122 17.47 0.33 -3.59
CA VAL A 122 17.56 1.63 -4.26
C VAL A 122 18.71 2.45 -3.72
N ILE A 123 18.96 2.48 -2.41
CA ILE A 123 20.08 3.24 -1.85
C ILE A 123 21.41 2.62 -2.31
N ILE A 124 21.60 1.31 -2.16
CA ILE A 124 22.88 0.66 -2.48
C ILE A 124 23.16 0.73 -3.98
N LEU A 125 22.22 0.28 -4.81
CA LEU A 125 22.45 0.23 -6.26
C LEU A 125 22.34 1.61 -6.91
N GLY A 126 21.45 2.47 -6.42
CA GLY A 126 21.31 3.84 -6.92
C GLY A 126 22.57 4.67 -6.62
N SER A 127 23.09 4.60 -5.38
CA SER A 127 24.34 5.30 -5.04
C SER A 127 25.54 4.76 -5.82
N LEU A 128 25.65 3.44 -5.98
CA LEU A 128 26.68 2.81 -6.80
C LEU A 128 26.60 3.26 -8.25
N PHE A 129 25.40 3.27 -8.84
CA PHE A 129 25.19 3.70 -10.22
C PHE A 129 25.58 5.18 -10.41
N LEU A 130 25.15 6.06 -9.50
CA LEU A 130 25.49 7.48 -9.55
C LEU A 130 27.00 7.69 -9.42
N ALA A 131 27.67 6.96 -8.54
CA ALA A 131 29.12 7.01 -8.37
C ALA A 131 29.87 6.54 -9.63
N LEU A 132 29.43 5.45 -10.27
CA LEU A 132 30.08 4.89 -11.47
C LEU A 132 29.82 5.72 -12.74
N SER A 133 28.64 6.34 -12.85
CA SER A 133 28.28 7.19 -13.99
C SER A 133 28.86 8.60 -13.92
N GLY A 134 29.34 9.03 -12.74
CA GLY A 134 29.75 10.41 -12.49
C GLY A 134 28.58 11.40 -12.53
N TRP A 135 27.34 10.91 -12.46
CA TRP A 135 26.14 11.75 -12.49
C TRP A 135 25.85 12.30 -11.10
N ASN A 136 25.49 13.59 -11.07
CA ASN A 136 24.87 14.20 -9.92
C ASN A 136 23.37 14.41 -10.22
N SER A 137 22.51 14.20 -9.21
CA SER A 137 21.08 14.55 -9.21
C SER A 137 20.76 15.91 -9.85
N LYS A 138 21.67 16.89 -9.79
CA LYS A 138 21.49 18.22 -10.38
C LYS A 138 21.90 18.34 -11.85
N SER A 139 22.81 17.50 -12.35
CA SER A 139 23.33 17.60 -13.72
C SER A 139 22.54 16.74 -14.73
N ASN A 140 21.95 15.63 -14.28
CA ASN A 140 21.22 14.67 -15.12
C ASN A 140 19.92 14.24 -14.45
N LEU A 141 19.08 15.22 -14.09
CA LEU A 141 17.86 15.00 -13.29
C LEU A 141 16.95 13.92 -13.90
N VAL A 142 16.59 14.08 -15.17
CA VAL A 142 15.70 13.16 -15.88
C VAL A 142 16.27 11.74 -15.88
N ALA A 143 17.52 11.57 -16.28
CA ALA A 143 18.14 10.25 -16.34
C ALA A 143 18.26 9.60 -14.94
N THR A 144 18.53 10.41 -13.91
CA THR A 144 18.53 9.95 -12.51
C THR A 144 17.15 9.44 -12.08
N GLN A 145 16.08 10.17 -12.41
CA GLN A 145 14.71 9.74 -12.11
C GLN A 145 14.33 8.44 -12.83
N PHE A 146 14.74 8.27 -14.08
CA PHE A 146 14.55 7.00 -14.82
C PHE A 146 15.22 5.81 -14.14
N VAL A 147 16.48 5.99 -13.71
CA VAL A 147 17.24 4.93 -13.03
C VAL A 147 16.60 4.59 -11.69
N LEU A 148 16.27 5.60 -10.87
CA LEU A 148 15.65 5.39 -9.56
C LEU A 148 14.29 4.69 -9.68
N MET A 149 13.43 5.12 -10.62
CA MET A 149 12.14 4.46 -10.87
C MET A 149 12.33 3.02 -11.37
N SER A 150 13.31 2.76 -12.24
CA SER A 150 13.60 1.41 -12.73
C SER A 150 14.08 0.49 -11.59
N LEU A 151 14.96 1.00 -10.72
CA LEU A 151 15.44 0.27 -9.55
C LEU A 151 14.30 0.00 -8.55
N GLN A 152 13.40 0.96 -8.35
CA GLN A 152 12.21 0.78 -7.51
C GLN A 152 11.28 -0.31 -8.07
N ILE A 153 10.98 -0.29 -9.38
CA ILE A 153 10.19 -1.32 -10.05
C ILE A 153 10.81 -2.71 -9.82
N ILE A 154 12.12 -2.84 -10.05
CA ILE A 154 12.82 -4.10 -9.87
C ILE A 154 12.74 -4.57 -8.42
N ALA A 155 12.97 -3.66 -7.46
CA ALA A 155 12.93 -3.99 -6.05
C ALA A 155 11.54 -4.47 -5.61
N GLU A 156 10.48 -3.81 -6.05
CA GLU A 156 9.10 -4.22 -5.76
C GLU A 156 8.72 -5.53 -6.43
N ILE A 157 9.17 -5.78 -7.66
CA ILE A 157 8.99 -7.09 -8.31
C ILE A 157 9.67 -8.18 -7.47
N VAL A 158 10.89 -7.94 -6.98
CA VAL A 158 11.60 -8.89 -6.11
C VAL A 158 10.82 -9.13 -4.82
N VAL A 159 10.33 -8.10 -4.15
CA VAL A 159 9.46 -8.23 -2.97
C VAL A 159 8.22 -9.04 -3.31
N GLY A 160 7.52 -8.70 -4.40
CA GLY A 160 6.34 -9.42 -4.88
C GLY A 160 6.62 -10.91 -5.08
N ILE A 161 7.71 -11.26 -5.76
CA ILE A 161 8.13 -12.66 -5.97
C ILE A 161 8.36 -13.36 -4.62
N ILE A 162 9.06 -12.73 -3.68
CA ILE A 162 9.30 -13.28 -2.34
C ILE A 162 7.98 -13.58 -1.65
N LEU A 163 7.02 -12.64 -1.69
CA LEU A 163 5.69 -12.82 -1.07
C LEU A 163 4.90 -13.93 -1.78
N PHE A 164 4.90 -13.98 -3.11
CA PHE A 164 4.23 -15.02 -3.87
C PHE A 164 4.76 -16.43 -3.60
N ILE A 165 6.04 -16.56 -3.28
CA ILE A 165 6.65 -17.85 -2.92
C ILE A 165 6.37 -18.19 -1.46
N LYS A 166 6.45 -17.20 -0.56
CA LYS A 166 6.38 -17.43 0.88
C LYS A 166 4.96 -17.63 1.40
N VAL A 167 3.96 -16.93 0.86
CA VAL A 167 2.59 -16.97 1.40
C VAL A 167 1.89 -18.27 0.99
N PRO A 168 1.54 -19.15 1.95
CA PRO A 168 0.85 -20.39 1.63
C PRO A 168 -0.48 -20.12 0.96
N PHE A 169 -0.79 -20.91 -0.08
CA PHE A 169 -2.07 -20.88 -0.79
C PHE A 169 -2.45 -19.54 -1.45
N LEU A 170 -1.57 -18.53 -1.49
CA LEU A 170 -1.87 -17.25 -2.12
C LEU A 170 -2.17 -17.40 -3.62
N LYS A 171 -1.32 -18.17 -4.32
CA LYS A 171 -1.50 -18.47 -5.75
C LYS A 171 -2.83 -19.17 -6.00
N ASP A 172 -3.15 -20.15 -5.16
CA ASP A 172 -4.42 -20.88 -5.24
C ASP A 172 -5.59 -19.95 -4.96
N ARG A 173 -5.54 -19.13 -3.89
CA ARG A 173 -6.59 -18.16 -3.56
C ARG A 173 -6.87 -17.25 -4.74
N ILE A 174 -5.84 -16.65 -5.34
CA ILE A 174 -6.01 -15.76 -6.51
C ILE A 174 -6.62 -16.53 -7.69
N PHE A 175 -6.05 -17.68 -8.04
CA PHE A 175 -6.51 -18.48 -9.17
C PHE A 175 -7.97 -18.93 -9.00
N TRP A 176 -8.32 -19.46 -7.84
CA TRP A 176 -9.68 -19.92 -7.53
C TRP A 176 -10.68 -18.77 -7.51
N THR A 177 -10.30 -17.62 -6.97
CA THR A 177 -11.14 -16.42 -6.96
C THR A 177 -11.45 -15.96 -8.39
N LEU A 178 -10.42 -15.81 -9.22
CA LEU A 178 -10.59 -15.39 -10.61
C LEU A 178 -11.34 -16.42 -11.46
N LYS A 179 -11.20 -17.71 -11.17
CA LYS A 179 -11.84 -18.78 -11.96
C LYS A 179 -13.29 -19.05 -11.53
N LYS A 180 -13.56 -19.11 -10.22
CA LYS A 180 -14.86 -19.53 -9.67
C LYS A 180 -15.76 -18.36 -9.32
N GLU A 181 -15.19 -17.23 -8.94
CA GLU A 181 -15.94 -16.08 -8.44
C GLU A 181 -15.91 -14.87 -9.38
N TRP A 182 -15.48 -15.03 -10.63
CA TRP A 182 -15.23 -13.93 -11.57
C TRP A 182 -16.38 -12.91 -11.69
N LYS A 183 -17.65 -13.35 -11.59
CA LYS A 183 -18.81 -12.44 -11.58
C LYS A 183 -18.87 -11.58 -10.32
N LYS A 184 -18.64 -12.17 -9.14
CA LYS A 184 -18.55 -11.44 -7.87
C LYS A 184 -17.35 -10.49 -7.90
N VAL A 185 -16.21 -10.96 -8.41
CA VAL A 185 -15.00 -10.14 -8.64
C VAL A 185 -15.35 -8.92 -9.48
N LEU A 186 -15.94 -9.12 -10.67
CA LEU A 186 -16.29 -8.02 -11.57
C LEU A 186 -17.19 -6.97 -10.89
N VAL A 187 -18.26 -7.41 -10.20
CA VAL A 187 -19.22 -6.50 -9.55
C VAL A 187 -18.56 -5.74 -8.40
N VAL A 188 -17.86 -6.44 -7.50
CA VAL A 188 -17.23 -5.80 -6.33
C VAL A 188 -16.10 -4.89 -6.77
N VAL A 189 -15.23 -5.33 -7.69
CA VAL A 189 -14.12 -4.53 -8.20
C VAL A 189 -14.63 -3.27 -8.89
N LEU A 190 -15.63 -3.37 -9.77
CA LEU A 190 -16.19 -2.21 -10.45
C LEU A 190 -16.77 -1.20 -9.45
N PHE A 191 -17.62 -1.67 -8.54
CA PHE A 191 -18.28 -0.82 -7.57
C PHE A 191 -17.28 -0.14 -6.62
N MET A 192 -16.34 -0.91 -6.07
CA MET A 192 -15.34 -0.36 -5.14
C MET A 192 -14.31 0.52 -5.86
N THR A 193 -13.99 0.26 -7.13
CA THR A 193 -13.15 1.16 -7.95
C THR A 193 -13.84 2.50 -8.14
N ILE A 194 -15.15 2.52 -8.43
CA ILE A 194 -15.92 3.77 -8.56
C ILE A 194 -15.93 4.55 -7.24
N ILE A 195 -16.11 3.87 -6.10
CA ILE A 195 -16.06 4.52 -4.79
C ILE A 195 -14.66 5.08 -4.51
N LEU A 196 -13.62 4.27 -4.74
CA LEU A 196 -12.23 4.67 -4.51
C LEU A 196 -11.83 5.86 -5.39
N PHE A 197 -12.13 5.78 -6.69
CA PHE A 197 -11.87 6.86 -7.64
C PHE A 197 -12.68 8.10 -7.29
N GLY A 198 -13.99 7.98 -7.03
CA GLY A 198 -14.85 9.10 -6.68
C GLY A 198 -14.42 9.81 -5.40
N ALA A 199 -13.99 9.05 -4.38
CA ALA A 199 -13.41 9.62 -3.17
C ALA A 199 -12.10 10.36 -3.47
N SER A 200 -11.19 9.74 -4.21
CA SER A 200 -9.89 10.34 -4.56
C SER A 200 -10.05 11.61 -5.41
N PHE A 201 -10.94 11.57 -6.40
CA PHE A 201 -11.31 12.73 -7.22
C PHE A 201 -11.99 13.83 -6.41
N GLY A 202 -12.81 13.49 -5.41
CA GLY A 202 -13.35 14.47 -4.48
C GLY A 202 -12.26 15.17 -3.66
N LEU A 203 -11.26 14.41 -3.22
CA LEU A 203 -10.13 14.93 -2.44
C LEU A 203 -9.19 15.82 -3.27
N SER A 204 -9.08 15.60 -4.57
CA SER A 204 -8.22 16.44 -5.42
C SER A 204 -8.68 17.90 -5.51
N PHE A 205 -9.92 18.23 -5.12
CA PHE A 205 -10.40 19.62 -5.05
C PHE A 205 -9.94 20.39 -3.80
N ILE A 206 -9.46 19.68 -2.78
CA ILE A 206 -8.97 20.26 -1.54
C ILE A 206 -7.47 20.00 -1.32
N GLU A 207 -6.86 19.21 -2.20
CA GLU A 207 -5.43 18.90 -2.19
C GLU A 207 -4.59 20.15 -2.47
N VAL A 208 -3.54 20.30 -1.68
CA VAL A 208 -2.41 21.18 -2.01
C VAL A 208 -1.44 20.34 -2.83
N GLU A 209 -0.89 20.89 -3.92
CA GLU A 209 0.02 20.18 -4.84
C GLU A 209 1.02 19.27 -4.11
N THR A 210 0.94 17.96 -4.36
CA THR A 210 1.82 16.96 -3.73
C THR A 210 3.18 16.92 -4.41
N SER A 211 4.23 16.57 -3.65
CA SER A 211 5.60 16.44 -4.19
C SER A 211 5.69 15.46 -5.37
N ASN A 212 4.90 14.38 -5.32
CA ASN A 212 4.80 13.39 -6.39
C ASN A 212 4.23 14.01 -7.67
N GLN A 213 3.19 14.84 -7.54
CA GLN A 213 2.59 15.55 -8.67
C GLN A 213 3.59 16.54 -9.27
N SER A 214 4.27 17.35 -8.46
CA SER A 214 5.25 18.32 -8.95
C SER A 214 6.41 17.66 -9.71
N ALA A 215 6.94 16.55 -9.19
CA ALA A 215 8.00 15.79 -9.86
C ALA A 215 7.54 15.21 -11.21
N LEU A 216 6.29 14.74 -11.27
CA LEU A 216 5.68 14.28 -12.53
C LEU A 216 5.50 15.43 -13.51
N GLU A 217 5.02 16.59 -13.07
CA GLU A 217 4.80 17.74 -13.94
C GLU A 217 6.09 18.29 -14.53
N GLU A 218 7.18 18.31 -13.76
CA GLU A 218 8.49 18.76 -14.24
C GLU A 218 8.98 17.95 -15.45
N ILE A 219 8.87 16.62 -15.38
CA ILE A 219 9.28 15.71 -16.47
C ILE A 219 8.42 15.98 -17.71
N TYR A 220 7.10 16.11 -17.54
CA TYR A 220 6.19 16.26 -18.67
C TYR A 220 6.19 17.68 -19.27
N LYS A 221 6.57 18.72 -18.53
CA LYS A 221 6.70 20.08 -19.08
C LYS A 221 8.02 20.26 -19.84
N ASN A 222 9.12 19.72 -19.32
CA ASN A 222 10.46 20.10 -19.78
C ASN A 222 11.19 19.05 -20.65
N SER A 223 10.58 17.90 -20.91
CA SER A 223 11.22 16.80 -21.67
C SER A 223 10.74 16.65 -23.11
N SER A 224 11.55 16.00 -23.95
CA SER A 224 11.17 15.62 -25.31
C SER A 224 10.02 14.61 -25.33
N ILE A 225 9.29 14.51 -26.45
CA ILE A 225 8.17 13.58 -26.60
C ILE A 225 8.58 12.13 -26.33
N THR A 226 9.76 11.73 -26.81
CA THR A 226 10.32 10.39 -26.60
C THR A 226 10.47 10.07 -25.12
N VAL A 227 11.02 11.02 -24.35
CA VAL A 227 11.18 10.87 -22.90
C VAL A 227 9.83 10.74 -22.20
N LYS A 228 8.84 11.56 -22.58
CA LYS A 228 7.48 11.47 -22.01
C LYS A 228 6.85 10.11 -22.27
N ILE A 229 7.01 9.54 -23.47
CA ILE A 229 6.48 8.21 -23.82
C ILE A 229 7.11 7.11 -22.97
N PHE A 230 8.45 7.04 -22.93
CA PHE A 230 9.14 6.03 -22.14
C PHE A 230 8.84 6.16 -20.65
N TYR A 231 8.79 7.38 -20.14
CA TYR A 231 8.44 7.64 -18.75
C TYR A 231 7.00 7.19 -18.44
N SER A 232 6.04 7.48 -19.34
CA SER A 232 4.65 7.03 -19.20
C SER A 232 4.54 5.50 -19.16
N ILE A 233 5.32 4.80 -19.98
CA ILE A 233 5.35 3.32 -19.99
C ILE A 233 5.87 2.79 -18.65
N LEU A 234 6.98 3.33 -18.14
CA LEU A 234 7.53 2.90 -16.85
C LEU A 234 6.57 3.23 -15.70
N LEU A 235 5.98 4.42 -15.71
CA LEU A 235 5.01 4.83 -14.71
C LEU A 235 3.77 3.94 -14.73
N PHE A 236 3.30 3.53 -15.91
CA PHE A 236 2.20 2.57 -16.05
C PHE A 236 2.57 1.21 -15.44
N ILE A 237 3.73 0.65 -15.81
CA ILE A 237 4.21 -0.63 -15.27
C ILE A 237 4.30 -0.55 -13.75
N PHE A 238 4.85 0.54 -13.22
CA PHE A 238 4.99 0.75 -11.79
C PHE A 238 3.65 0.93 -11.09
N SER A 239 2.99 2.07 -11.34
CA SER A 239 1.84 2.52 -10.56
C SER A 239 0.55 1.74 -10.81
N VAL A 240 0.37 1.15 -12.00
CA VAL A 240 -0.86 0.42 -12.34
C VAL A 240 -0.71 -1.07 -12.11
N ILE A 241 0.47 -1.65 -12.36
CA ILE A 241 0.64 -3.11 -12.34
C ILE A 241 1.40 -3.57 -11.09
N VAL A 242 2.65 -3.10 -10.92
CA VAL A 242 3.58 -3.63 -9.91
C VAL A 242 3.23 -3.16 -8.50
N ALA A 243 3.11 -1.86 -8.29
CA ALA A 243 2.85 -1.30 -6.96
C ALA A 243 1.54 -1.83 -6.36
N PRO A 244 0.38 -1.83 -7.07
CA PRO A 244 -0.87 -2.29 -6.48
C PRO A 244 -0.83 -3.73 -5.97
N ILE A 245 -0.21 -4.66 -6.69
CA ILE A 245 -0.16 -6.05 -6.22
C ILE A 245 0.75 -6.21 -5.01
N VAL A 246 1.93 -5.57 -5.04
CA VAL A 246 2.93 -5.68 -3.96
C VAL A 246 2.43 -4.99 -2.70
N GLU A 247 1.84 -3.80 -2.84
CA GLU A 247 1.26 -3.05 -1.73
C GLU A 247 0.08 -3.76 -1.12
N GLU A 248 -0.83 -4.37 -1.89
CA GLU A 248 -1.94 -5.11 -1.28
C GLU A 248 -1.47 -6.36 -0.53
N LEU A 249 -0.41 -7.04 -1.01
CA LEU A 249 0.19 -8.14 -0.26
C LEU A 249 0.88 -7.67 1.03
N ALA A 250 1.56 -6.53 0.99
CA ALA A 250 2.24 -5.96 2.15
C ALA A 250 1.26 -5.36 3.16
N PHE A 251 0.37 -4.47 2.74
CA PHE A 251 -0.52 -3.74 3.63
C PHE A 251 -1.77 -4.54 4.01
N ARG A 252 -2.34 -5.37 3.13
CA ARG A 252 -3.60 -6.05 3.44
C ARG A 252 -3.30 -7.44 3.95
N ASP A 253 -2.64 -8.29 3.16
CA ASP A 253 -2.38 -9.66 3.59
C ASP A 253 -1.40 -9.72 4.78
N SER A 254 -0.28 -8.97 4.76
CA SER A 254 0.71 -9.02 5.85
C SER A 254 0.27 -8.34 7.15
N ILE A 255 -0.28 -7.11 7.09
CA ILE A 255 -0.68 -6.39 8.31
C ILE A 255 -1.88 -7.04 8.98
N PHE A 256 -2.89 -7.48 8.21
CA PHE A 256 -4.03 -8.19 8.81
C PHE A 256 -3.61 -9.53 9.43
N THR A 257 -2.61 -10.20 8.85
CA THR A 257 -2.02 -11.39 9.45
C THR A 257 -1.32 -11.05 10.76
N GLY A 258 -0.37 -10.11 10.72
CA GLY A 258 0.51 -9.80 11.86
C GLY A 258 -0.19 -9.13 13.04
N THR A 259 -1.24 -8.36 12.79
CA THR A 259 -2.02 -7.70 13.87
C THR A 259 -3.02 -8.63 14.56
N GLY A 260 -3.47 -9.69 13.89
CA GLY A 260 -4.35 -10.71 14.50
C GLY A 260 -5.76 -10.24 14.87
N ASN A 261 -6.16 -9.01 14.49
CA ASN A 261 -7.50 -8.48 14.70
C ASN A 261 -7.90 -7.59 13.52
N LYS A 262 -8.95 -7.95 12.79
CA LYS A 262 -9.35 -7.27 11.54
C LYS A 262 -9.65 -5.77 11.67
N TRP A 263 -10.19 -5.31 12.80
CA TRP A 263 -10.57 -3.90 12.97
C TRP A 263 -9.37 -3.06 13.36
N PHE A 264 -8.51 -3.61 14.23
CA PHE A 264 -7.22 -2.99 14.53
C PHE A 264 -6.32 -2.97 13.29
N ALA A 265 -6.29 -4.07 12.53
CA ALA A 265 -5.59 -4.19 11.27
C ALA A 265 -6.02 -3.12 10.26
N MET A 266 -7.32 -2.83 10.16
CA MET A 266 -7.83 -1.77 9.30
C MET A 266 -7.19 -0.43 9.61
N ILE A 267 -7.17 -0.04 10.89
CA ILE A 267 -6.55 1.22 11.34
C ILE A 267 -5.06 1.20 11.01
N VAL A 268 -4.37 0.11 11.35
CA VAL A 268 -2.92 0.00 11.17
C VAL A 268 -2.53 0.04 9.69
N SER A 269 -3.24 -0.74 8.86
CA SER A 269 -3.04 -0.83 7.42
C SER A 269 -3.28 0.50 6.72
N SER A 270 -4.40 1.16 7.01
CA SER A 270 -4.74 2.43 6.36
C SER A 270 -3.76 3.55 6.72
N LEU A 271 -3.34 3.65 7.99
CA LEU A 271 -2.36 4.64 8.41
C LEU A 271 -0.96 4.32 7.87
N ALA A 272 -0.53 3.06 7.91
CA ALA A 272 0.77 2.66 7.36
C ALA A 272 0.85 2.92 5.86
N PHE A 273 -0.23 2.61 5.12
CA PHE A 273 -0.36 2.92 3.71
C PHE A 273 -0.25 4.43 3.45
N ALA A 274 -0.91 5.25 4.26
CA ALA A 274 -0.81 6.70 4.13
C ALA A 274 0.60 7.22 4.41
N MET A 275 1.26 6.70 5.45
CA MET A 275 2.60 7.14 5.85
C MET A 275 3.67 6.91 4.80
N VAL A 276 3.65 5.77 4.10
CA VAL A 276 4.65 5.50 3.05
C VAL A 276 4.53 6.45 1.87
N HIS A 277 3.33 6.98 1.63
CA HIS A 277 3.07 7.92 0.54
C HIS A 277 3.36 9.38 0.91
N VAL A 278 3.25 9.74 2.19
CA VAL A 278 3.63 11.09 2.68
C VAL A 278 5.07 11.19 3.18
N GLY A 279 5.87 10.11 3.03
CA GLY A 279 7.26 10.00 3.45
C GLY A 279 8.24 10.97 2.78
N MET A 280 7.74 12.00 2.08
CA MET A 280 8.48 13.11 1.51
C MET A 280 8.29 14.46 2.23
N GLY A 281 7.66 14.46 3.42
CA GLY A 281 7.42 15.68 4.22
C GLY A 281 6.08 16.35 3.93
N ASP A 282 5.27 15.73 3.08
CA ASP A 282 3.92 16.16 2.70
C ASP A 282 2.83 15.63 3.65
N VAL A 283 3.14 15.65 4.95
CA VAL A 283 2.27 15.09 6.00
C VAL A 283 0.90 15.78 6.05
N GLN A 284 0.81 17.02 5.58
CA GLN A 284 -0.44 17.78 5.48
C GLN A 284 -1.46 17.10 4.55
N ASN A 285 -0.99 16.39 3.51
CA ASN A 285 -1.80 15.69 2.52
C ASN A 285 -2.04 14.20 2.88
N ILE A 286 -1.78 13.78 4.12
CA ILE A 286 -1.93 12.37 4.55
C ILE A 286 -3.34 11.82 4.31
N TYR A 287 -4.37 12.66 4.35
CA TYR A 287 -5.76 12.25 4.13
C TYR A 287 -6.00 11.70 2.72
N ILE A 288 -5.24 12.17 1.72
CA ILE A 288 -5.32 11.76 0.31
C ILE A 288 -4.97 10.30 0.14
N TYR A 289 -4.07 9.79 0.99
CA TYR A 289 -3.67 8.39 0.99
C TYR A 289 -4.39 7.56 2.06
N LEU A 290 -4.78 8.19 3.18
CA LEU A 290 -5.51 7.52 4.26
C LEU A 290 -6.88 7.03 3.81
N ILE A 291 -7.64 7.84 3.06
CA ILE A 291 -8.99 7.48 2.61
C ILE A 291 -8.95 6.29 1.64
N PRO A 292 -8.09 6.27 0.59
CA PRO A 292 -7.80 5.06 -0.19
C PRO A 292 -7.39 3.89 0.69
N GLY A 293 -6.50 4.12 1.66
CA GLY A 293 -6.07 3.13 2.65
C GLY A 293 -7.24 2.46 3.38
N ILE A 294 -8.25 3.25 3.78
CA ILE A 294 -9.48 2.82 4.44
C ILE A 294 -10.35 2.01 3.48
N ILE A 295 -10.61 2.51 2.27
CA ILE A 295 -11.49 1.87 1.28
C ILE A 295 -10.93 0.49 0.85
N LEU A 296 -9.62 0.40 0.63
CA LEU A 296 -8.96 -0.85 0.27
C LEU A 296 -8.98 -1.86 1.44
N SER A 297 -8.76 -1.39 2.67
CA SER A 297 -8.87 -2.24 3.87
C SER A 297 -10.31 -2.70 4.12
N ALA A 298 -11.29 -1.83 3.88
CA ALA A 298 -12.71 -2.18 3.95
C ALA A 298 -13.10 -3.20 2.87
N THR A 299 -12.59 -3.05 1.64
CA THR A 299 -12.73 -4.04 0.57
C THR A 299 -12.22 -5.40 1.03
N PHE A 300 -10.99 -5.44 1.56
CA PHE A 300 -10.37 -6.67 2.04
C PHE A 300 -11.18 -7.35 3.15
N ILE A 301 -11.68 -6.59 4.13
CA ILE A 301 -12.55 -7.13 5.20
C ILE A 301 -13.88 -7.64 4.64
N TYR A 302 -14.49 -6.87 3.75
CA TYR A 302 -15.77 -7.21 3.14
C TYR A 302 -15.66 -8.51 2.34
N THR A 303 -14.54 -8.73 1.65
CA THR A 303 -14.28 -9.93 0.85
C THR A 303 -13.55 -11.02 1.64
N GLU A 304 -13.82 -11.13 2.95
CA GLU A 304 -13.30 -12.17 3.85
C GLU A 304 -11.76 -12.37 3.81
N GLY A 305 -11.00 -11.30 3.55
CA GLY A 305 -9.53 -11.32 3.50
C GLY A 305 -8.95 -11.78 2.17
N ASN A 306 -9.75 -11.74 1.10
CA ASN A 306 -9.30 -12.08 -0.24
C ASN A 306 -8.62 -10.89 -0.94
N VAL A 307 -7.29 -10.91 -0.95
CA VAL A 307 -6.44 -9.84 -1.54
C VAL A 307 -6.70 -9.59 -3.03
N THR A 308 -7.23 -10.58 -3.76
CA THR A 308 -7.54 -10.45 -5.19
C THR A 308 -8.48 -9.27 -5.44
N TYR A 309 -9.47 -9.07 -4.56
CA TYR A 309 -10.45 -8.00 -4.71
C TYR A 309 -9.83 -6.63 -4.46
N SER A 310 -9.11 -6.46 -3.35
CA SER A 310 -8.48 -5.17 -3.03
C SER A 310 -7.37 -4.80 -4.04
N TRP A 311 -6.61 -5.80 -4.52
CA TRP A 311 -5.64 -5.62 -5.61
C TRP A 311 -6.28 -5.09 -6.88
N LEU A 312 -7.34 -5.74 -7.36
CA LEU A 312 -7.98 -5.31 -8.61
C LEU A 312 -8.70 -3.96 -8.47
N VAL A 313 -9.23 -3.63 -7.27
CA VAL A 313 -9.77 -2.29 -6.97
C VAL A 313 -8.68 -1.22 -7.03
N HIS A 314 -7.53 -1.50 -6.41
CA HIS A 314 -6.38 -0.59 -6.41
C HIS A 314 -5.86 -0.38 -7.84
N LEU A 315 -5.62 -1.47 -8.58
CA LEU A 315 -5.22 -1.44 -9.99
C LEU A 315 -6.22 -0.66 -10.84
N GLY A 316 -7.51 -0.90 -10.66
CA GLY A 316 -8.57 -0.22 -11.41
C GLY A 316 -8.56 1.30 -11.17
N SER A 317 -8.40 1.72 -9.92
CA SER A 317 -8.33 3.15 -9.57
C SER A 317 -7.07 3.81 -10.15
N ASN A 318 -5.93 3.14 -10.07
CA ASN A 318 -4.68 3.66 -10.62
C ASN A 318 -4.72 3.70 -12.15
N LEU A 319 -5.35 2.72 -12.81
CA LEU A 319 -5.56 2.73 -14.24
C LEU A 319 -6.40 3.93 -14.70
N ILE A 320 -7.53 4.20 -14.02
CA ILE A 320 -8.37 5.37 -14.35
C ILE A 320 -7.58 6.66 -14.16
N THR A 321 -6.87 6.79 -13.04
CA THR A 321 -6.07 7.98 -12.74
C THR A 321 -4.96 8.18 -13.78
N PHE A 322 -4.28 7.10 -14.17
CA PHE A 322 -3.26 7.14 -15.23
C PHE A 322 -3.85 7.58 -16.58
N ILE A 323 -5.01 7.02 -16.98
CA ILE A 323 -5.68 7.41 -18.23
C ILE A 323 -6.03 8.91 -18.20
N LEU A 324 -6.60 9.40 -17.10
CA LEU A 324 -6.95 10.82 -16.96
C LEU A 324 -5.72 11.73 -16.98
N MET A 325 -4.63 11.31 -16.33
CA MET A 325 -3.36 12.03 -16.37
C MET A 325 -2.82 12.13 -17.80
N ILE A 326 -2.90 11.06 -18.61
CA ILE A 326 -2.45 11.11 -20.01
C ILE A 326 -3.42 11.92 -20.89
N ALA A 327 -4.73 11.75 -20.70
CA ALA A 327 -5.76 12.39 -21.53
C ALA A 327 -5.94 13.90 -21.24
N GLY A 328 -5.83 14.31 -19.98
CA GLY A 328 -5.94 15.70 -19.53
C GLY A 328 -4.72 16.57 -19.82
N ARG A 329 -3.71 16.01 -20.52
CA ARG A 329 -2.44 16.68 -20.86
C ARG A 329 -2.31 17.02 -22.36
N ASN A 330 -3.43 16.99 -23.10
CA ASN A 330 -3.55 17.57 -24.44
C ASN A 330 -3.96 19.03 -24.40
#